data_AF-A0A524C870-F1
#
_entry.id   AF-A0A524C870-F1
#
_cell.length_a   1.000
_cell.length_b   1.000
_cell.length_c   1.000
_cell.angle_alpha   90.00
_cell.angle_beta   90.00
_cell.angle_gamma   90.00
#
_symmetry.space_group_name_H-M   'P 1'
#
loop_
_entity.id
_entity.type
_entity.pdbx_description
1 polymer ?
#
loop_
_entity_poly.entity_id
_entity_poly.type
_entity_poly.pdbx_seq_one_letter_code
_entity_poly.pdbx_strand_id
1 'polypeptide(L)'
;MMTRQIGSIDDALERARKALSDYLIMFFPGSWKDPLDKLKLVLQTTDEIDWEALKGHALVYFDEKRLPEDRVECLARIERMSDSLKEVCSIVSPAEWYRTIENIVQAANFRASKAAIQTKRVKVIDEIKKRESESSRTK
;
A
#
# COMPACT_ATOMS: atom_id res chain seq x y z
N MET A 1 33.91 -10.40 6.26
CA MET A 1 33.04 -10.64 5.10
C MET A 1 31.56 -10.54 5.53
N MET A 2 31.12 -9.38 6.05
CA MET A 2 29.77 -9.18 6.65
C MET A 2 28.89 -8.15 5.91
N THR A 3 29.41 -7.47 4.89
CA THR A 3 28.73 -6.38 4.20
C THR A 3 27.66 -6.81 3.19
N ARG A 4 27.62 -8.08 2.77
CA ARG A 4 26.62 -8.56 1.78
C ARG A 4 25.24 -8.86 2.37
N GLN A 5 25.14 -9.17 3.66
CA GLN A 5 23.85 -9.48 4.30
C GLN A 5 23.04 -8.22 4.64
N ILE A 6 23.70 -7.11 4.99
CA ILE A 6 23.04 -5.85 5.36
C ILE A 6 22.33 -5.24 4.15
N GLY A 7 22.97 -5.23 2.98
CA GLY A 7 22.32 -4.77 1.74
C GLY A 7 21.08 -5.59 1.37
N SER A 8 21.08 -6.89 1.66
CA SER A 8 19.94 -7.77 1.37
C SER A 8 18.70 -7.46 2.20
N ILE A 9 18.86 -7.04 3.47
CA ILE A 9 17.74 -6.71 4.37
C ILE A 9 17.14 -5.36 3.98
N ASP A 10 17.98 -4.33 3.81
CA ASP A 10 17.51 -2.99 3.48
C ASP A 10 16.75 -2.98 2.14
N ASP A 11 17.22 -3.75 1.17
CA ASP A 11 16.53 -3.93 -0.12
C ASP A 11 15.17 -4.62 0.03
N ALA A 12 15.08 -5.67 0.87
CA ALA A 12 13.82 -6.36 1.15
C ALA A 12 12.81 -5.44 1.87
N LEU A 13 13.29 -4.66 2.85
CA LEU A 13 12.47 -3.67 3.54
C LEU A 13 11.95 -2.59 2.59
N GLU A 14 12.78 -2.09 1.68
CA GLU A 14 12.33 -1.07 0.72
C GLU A 14 11.35 -1.64 -0.31
N ARG A 15 11.55 -2.87 -0.78
CA ARG A 15 10.56 -3.59 -1.61
C ARG A 15 9.22 -3.72 -0.90
N ALA A 16 9.22 -4.15 0.37
CA ALA A 16 8.00 -4.29 1.17
C ALA A 16 7.28 -2.95 1.38
N ARG A 17 8.01 -1.88 1.72
CA ARG A 17 7.45 -0.52 1.84
C ARG A 17 6.82 -0.06 0.54
N LYS A 18 7.49 -0.28 -0.59
CA LYS A 18 6.98 0.09 -1.92
C LYS A 18 5.73 -0.72 -2.27
N ALA A 19 5.78 -2.04 -2.15
CA ALA A 19 4.68 -2.92 -2.50
C ALA A 19 3.42 -2.63 -1.66
N LEU A 20 3.57 -2.39 -0.36
CA LEU A 20 2.46 -1.97 0.50
C LEU A 20 1.92 -0.59 0.08
N SER A 21 2.79 0.36 -0.27
CA SER A 21 2.35 1.67 -0.77
C SER A 21 1.55 1.55 -2.07
N ASP A 22 2.04 0.76 -3.02
CA ASP A 22 1.40 0.54 -4.32
C ASP A 22 0.03 -0.12 -4.17
N TYR A 23 -0.12 -1.03 -3.19
CA TYR A 23 -1.40 -1.59 -2.78
C TYR A 23 -2.34 -0.50 -2.23
N LEU A 24 -1.89 0.32 -1.27
CA LEU A 24 -2.72 1.36 -0.63
C LEU A 24 -3.19 2.44 -1.62
N ILE A 25 -2.37 2.79 -2.60
CA ILE A 25 -2.69 3.80 -3.62
C ILE A 25 -3.85 3.34 -4.52
N MET A 26 -4.10 2.03 -4.67
CA MET A 26 -5.25 1.51 -5.43
C MET A 26 -6.59 2.02 -4.91
N PHE A 27 -6.67 2.36 -3.61
CA PHE A 27 -7.92 2.77 -2.99
C PHE A 27 -8.26 4.24 -3.23
N PHE A 28 -7.43 5.00 -3.96
CA PHE A 28 -7.71 6.41 -4.23
C PHE A 28 -8.84 6.60 -5.24
N PRO A 29 -9.66 7.65 -5.09
CA PRO A 29 -9.59 8.72 -4.07
C PRO A 29 -10.24 8.34 -2.73
N GLY A 30 -10.68 7.10 -2.56
CA GLY A 30 -11.27 6.58 -1.33
C GLY A 30 -10.28 6.42 -0.18
N SER A 31 -10.79 5.85 0.93
CA SER A 31 -10.00 5.61 2.15
C SER A 31 -9.16 4.34 2.01
N TRP A 32 -7.85 4.46 2.23
CA TRP A 32 -6.92 3.34 2.36
C TRP A 32 -6.67 2.93 3.83
N LYS A 33 -7.32 3.61 4.80
CA LYS A 33 -7.13 3.36 6.23
C LYS A 33 -7.69 1.99 6.64
N ASP A 34 -8.94 1.68 6.29
CA ASP A 34 -9.55 0.41 6.68
C ASP A 34 -8.80 -0.81 6.09
N PRO A 35 -8.42 -0.81 4.79
CA PRO A 35 -7.56 -1.86 4.24
C PRO A 35 -6.23 -2.00 4.99
N LEU A 36 -5.61 -0.89 5.37
CA LEU A 36 -4.35 -0.90 6.12
C LEU A 36 -4.54 -1.50 7.51
N ASP A 37 -5.55 -1.06 8.26
CA ASP A 37 -5.78 -1.52 9.64
C ASP A 37 -6.06 -3.03 9.71
N LYS A 38 -6.78 -3.59 8.72
CA LYS A 38 -6.97 -5.04 8.62
C LYS A 38 -5.67 -5.79 8.29
N LEU A 39 -4.86 -5.28 7.36
CA LEU A 39 -3.57 -5.90 7.06
C LEU A 39 -2.67 -5.92 8.30
N LYS A 40 -2.63 -4.82 9.06
CA LYS A 40 -1.88 -4.75 10.32
C LYS A 40 -2.32 -5.85 11.30
N LEU A 41 -3.62 -6.05 11.45
CA LEU A 41 -4.16 -7.06 12.35
C LEU A 41 -3.70 -8.47 11.97
N VAL A 42 -3.76 -8.84 10.68
CA VAL A 42 -3.31 -10.15 10.20
C VAL A 42 -1.80 -10.33 10.39
N LEU A 43 -1.03 -9.30 10.06
CA LEU A 43 0.44 -9.33 10.14
C LEU A 43 0.95 -9.32 11.58
N GLN A 44 0.17 -8.84 12.55
CA GLN A 44 0.55 -8.77 13.97
C GLN A 44 -0.10 -9.87 14.82
N THR A 45 -0.66 -10.90 14.19
CA THR A 45 -1.14 -12.08 14.92
C THR A 45 0.02 -12.78 15.63
N THR A 46 -0.24 -13.36 16.81
CA THR A 46 0.77 -14.04 17.65
C THR A 46 1.17 -15.41 17.13
N ASP A 47 0.39 -15.98 16.21
CA ASP A 47 0.63 -17.29 15.60
C ASP A 47 1.35 -17.15 14.24
N GLU A 48 1.61 -18.27 13.56
CA GLU A 48 2.13 -18.27 12.20
C GLU A 48 1.23 -17.43 11.27
N ILE A 49 1.85 -16.53 10.49
CA ILE A 49 1.11 -15.63 9.61
C ILE A 49 0.50 -16.44 8.47
N ASP A 50 -0.82 -16.48 8.40
CA ASP A 50 -1.55 -17.03 7.25
C ASP A 50 -1.52 -16.03 6.07
N TRP A 51 -0.56 -16.24 5.18
CA TRP A 51 -0.37 -15.43 3.97
C TRP A 51 -1.53 -15.54 2.98
N GLU A 52 -2.23 -16.67 2.92
CA GLU A 52 -3.39 -16.82 2.04
C GLU A 52 -4.59 -16.06 2.61
N ALA A 53 -4.79 -16.08 3.92
CA ALA A 53 -5.78 -15.23 4.58
C ALA A 53 -5.46 -13.74 4.38
N LEU A 54 -4.19 -13.33 4.47
CA LEU A 54 -3.77 -11.95 4.18
C LEU A 54 -4.20 -11.52 2.77
N LYS A 55 -3.93 -12.35 1.76
CA LYS A 55 -4.31 -12.08 0.36
C LYS A 55 -5.82 -12.07 0.18
N GLY A 56 -6.53 -13.01 0.80
CA GLY A 56 -8.00 -13.06 0.80
C GLY A 56 -8.62 -11.78 1.38
N HIS A 57 -8.13 -11.32 2.53
CA HIS A 57 -8.56 -10.05 3.12
C HIS A 57 -8.26 -8.84 2.22
N ALA A 58 -7.09 -8.80 1.58
CA ALA A 58 -6.75 -7.75 0.64
C ALA A 58 -7.68 -7.72 -0.59
N LEU A 59 -8.11 -8.90 -1.05
CA LEU A 59 -9.01 -9.04 -2.19
C LEU A 59 -10.45 -8.60 -1.88
N VAL A 60 -10.96 -8.87 -0.67
CA VAL A 60 -12.31 -8.44 -0.26
C VAL A 60 -12.50 -6.94 -0.43
N TYR A 61 -11.48 -6.15 -0.06
CA TYR A 61 -11.53 -4.69 -0.21
C TYR A 61 -11.59 -4.21 -1.66
N PHE A 62 -11.05 -4.99 -2.60
CA PHE A 62 -11.19 -4.69 -4.03
C PHE A 62 -12.64 -4.88 -4.50
N ASP A 63 -13.24 -6.01 -4.16
CA ASP A 63 -14.62 -6.35 -4.54
C ASP A 63 -15.63 -5.38 -3.91
N GLU A 64 -15.45 -5.02 -2.63
CA GLU A 64 -16.32 -4.09 -1.91
C GLU A 64 -16.22 -2.65 -2.43
N LYS A 65 -15.02 -2.19 -2.80
CA LYS A 65 -14.80 -0.80 -3.25
C LYS A 65 -15.03 -0.64 -4.76
N ARG A 66 -15.35 -1.71 -5.49
CA ARG A 66 -15.56 -1.74 -6.95
C ARG A 66 -14.47 -0.95 -7.68
N LEU A 67 -13.21 -1.15 -7.29
CA LEU A 67 -12.10 -0.40 -7.88
C LEU A 67 -12.06 -0.67 -9.39
N PRO A 68 -12.26 0.35 -10.23
CA PRO A 68 -12.16 0.17 -11.67
C PRO A 68 -10.67 0.24 -12.04
N GLU A 69 -10.17 -0.76 -12.78
CA GLU A 69 -9.44 -0.56 -14.05
C GLU A 69 -8.63 -1.79 -14.51
N ASP A 70 -8.17 -2.70 -13.63
CA ASP A 70 -7.59 -4.00 -14.06
C ASP A 70 -7.49 -5.01 -12.89
N ARG A 71 -8.35 -6.03 -12.90
CA ARG A 71 -8.35 -7.10 -11.89
C ARG A 71 -7.01 -7.84 -11.84
N VAL A 72 -6.35 -8.02 -12.98
CA VAL A 72 -5.07 -8.72 -13.07
C VAL A 72 -3.97 -7.92 -12.37
N GLU A 73 -3.90 -6.62 -12.62
CA GLU A 73 -2.92 -5.75 -11.95
C GLU A 73 -3.20 -5.64 -10.44
N CYS A 74 -4.46 -5.63 -10.01
CA CYS A 74 -4.81 -5.68 -8.59
C CYS A 74 -4.33 -6.96 -7.92
N LEU A 75 -4.60 -8.12 -8.51
CA LEU A 75 -4.11 -9.40 -8.01
C LEU A 75 -2.58 -9.42 -7.99
N ALA A 76 -1.93 -8.93 -9.04
CA ALA A 76 -0.47 -8.85 -9.10
C ALA A 76 0.11 -7.93 -8.01
N ARG A 77 -0.56 -6.82 -7.66
CA ARG A 77 -0.15 -5.95 -6.53
C ARG A 77 -0.31 -6.64 -5.19
N ILE A 78 -1.39 -7.39 -4.98
CA ILE A 78 -1.63 -8.16 -3.75
C ILE A 78 -0.55 -9.24 -3.58
N GLU A 79 -0.26 -10.01 -4.64
CA GLU A 79 0.80 -11.03 -4.63
C GLU A 79 2.16 -10.39 -4.35
N ARG A 80 2.55 -9.32 -5.07
CA ARG A 80 3.82 -8.60 -4.84
C ARG A 80 3.94 -8.08 -3.40
N MET A 81 2.86 -7.57 -2.83
CA MET A 81 2.82 -7.11 -1.44
C MET A 81 3.02 -8.27 -0.47
N SER A 82 2.27 -9.36 -0.65
CA SER A 82 2.38 -10.56 0.19
C SER A 82 3.78 -11.17 0.14
N ASP A 83 4.33 -11.36 -1.06
CA ASP A 83 5.66 -11.93 -1.27
C ASP A 83 6.76 -11.08 -0.64
N SER A 84 6.68 -9.75 -0.79
CA SER A 84 7.67 -8.85 -0.20
C SER A 84 7.62 -8.86 1.34
N LEU A 85 6.43 -8.94 1.93
CA LEU A 85 6.26 -9.04 3.38
C LEU A 85 6.71 -10.40 3.91
N LYS A 86 6.43 -11.48 3.18
CA LYS A 86 6.87 -12.84 3.48
C LYS A 86 8.39 -12.96 3.41
N GLU A 87 9.01 -12.33 2.40
CA GLU A 87 10.46 -12.24 2.29
C GLU A 87 11.04 -11.57 3.55
N VAL A 88 10.53 -10.40 3.95
CA VAL A 88 10.98 -9.74 5.19
C VAL A 88 10.78 -10.64 6.40
N CYS A 89 9.62 -11.28 6.54
CA CYS A 89 9.31 -12.20 7.64
C CYS A 89 10.27 -13.40 7.73
N SER A 90 10.80 -13.86 6.59
CA SER A 90 11.77 -14.96 6.54
C SER A 90 13.18 -14.53 6.96
N ILE A 91 13.48 -13.23 6.94
CA ILE A 91 14.81 -12.69 7.23
C ILE A 91 14.90 -12.14 8.65
N VAL A 92 13.83 -11.49 9.15
CA VAL A 92 13.82 -10.90 10.49
C VAL A 92 13.46 -11.92 11.56
N SER A 93 13.98 -11.72 12.77
CA SER A 93 13.58 -12.57 13.89
C SER A 93 12.12 -12.31 14.29
N PRO A 94 11.41 -13.31 14.85
CA PRO A 94 10.04 -13.12 15.34
C PRO A 94 9.92 -11.98 16.36
N ALA A 95 10.95 -11.76 17.18
CA ALA A 95 10.98 -10.67 18.16
C ALA A 95 11.06 -9.27 17.51
N GLU A 96 11.68 -9.16 16.34
CA GLU A 96 11.83 -7.91 15.60
C GLU A 96 10.69 -7.66 14.61
N TRP A 97 9.88 -8.69 14.31
CA TRP A 97 8.81 -8.63 13.33
C TRP A 97 7.82 -7.49 13.62
N TYR A 98 7.32 -7.40 14.85
CA TYR A 98 6.33 -6.38 15.21
C TYR A 98 6.85 -4.95 14.96
N ARG A 99 8.10 -4.67 15.36
CA ARG A 99 8.71 -3.35 15.13
C ARG A 99 8.98 -3.11 13.65
N THR A 100 9.43 -4.15 12.94
CA THR A 100 9.71 -4.10 11.51
C THR A 100 8.45 -3.78 10.71
N ILE A 101 7.34 -4.47 11.00
CA ILE A 101 6.10 -4.23 10.27
C ILE A 101 5.55 -2.83 10.53
N GLU A 102 5.68 -2.30 11.75
CA GLU A 102 5.23 -0.92 12.01
C GLU A 102 6.03 0.13 11.28
N ASN A 103 7.34 -0.08 11.12
CA ASN A 103 8.15 0.82 10.30
C ASN A 103 7.73 0.76 8.83
N ILE A 104 7.43 -0.44 8.30
CA ILE A 104 6.95 -0.63 6.93
C ILE A 104 5.60 0.06 6.73
N VAL A 105 4.66 -0.16 7.65
CA VAL A 105 3.30 0.41 7.61
C VAL A 105 3.34 1.93 7.72
N GLN A 106 4.13 2.48 8.63
CA GLN A 106 4.26 3.95 8.77
C GLN A 106 4.81 4.57 7.49
N ALA A 107 5.85 3.98 6.89
CA ALA A 107 6.42 4.47 5.65
C ALA A 107 5.41 4.39 4.49
N ALA A 108 4.68 3.29 4.37
CA ALA A 108 3.68 3.12 3.33
C ALA A 108 2.50 4.08 3.50
N ASN A 109 2.00 4.26 4.73
CA ASN A 109 0.93 5.20 5.02
C ASN A 109 1.34 6.65 4.73
N PHE A 110 2.58 7.03 5.03
CA PHE A 110 3.10 8.35 4.67
C PHE A 110 3.12 8.55 3.15
N ARG A 111 3.62 7.57 2.39
CA ARG A 111 3.65 7.60 0.92
C ARG A 111 2.24 7.68 0.32
N ALA A 112 1.31 6.88 0.82
CA ALA A 112 -0.09 6.93 0.41
C ALA A 112 -0.72 8.29 0.74
N SER A 113 -0.51 8.81 1.96
CA SER A 113 -1.02 10.13 2.36
C SER A 113 -0.52 11.25 1.44
N LYS A 114 0.78 11.23 1.11
CA LYS A 114 1.39 12.19 0.18
C LYS A 114 0.75 12.11 -1.21
N ALA A 115 0.60 10.90 -1.74
CA ALA A 115 0.00 10.68 -3.05
C ALA A 115 -1.48 11.11 -3.08
N ALA A 116 -2.25 10.84 -2.02
CA ALA A 116 -3.63 11.31 -1.90
C ALA A 116 -3.75 12.84 -1.88
N ILE A 117 -2.85 13.54 -1.18
CA ILE A 117 -2.79 15.01 -1.20
C ILE A 117 -2.51 15.53 -2.62
N GLN A 118 -1.58 14.90 -3.33
CA GLN A 118 -1.26 15.26 -4.72
C GLN A 118 -2.46 15.02 -5.64
N THR A 119 -3.13 13.87 -5.55
CA THR A 119 -4.35 13.59 -6.32
C THR A 119 -5.46 14.60 -6.05
N LYS A 120 -5.68 14.98 -4.78
CA LYS A 120 -6.65 16.03 -4.42
C LYS A 120 -6.28 17.39 -5.02
N ARG A 121 -5.02 17.79 -4.95
CA ARG A 121 -4.54 19.06 -5.54
C ARG A 121 -4.74 19.10 -7.06
N VAL A 122 -4.43 18.01 -7.76
CA VAL A 122 -4.63 17.91 -9.21
C VAL A 122 -6.10 18.10 -9.56
N LYS A 123 -7.01 17.40 -8.87
CA LYS A 123 -8.46 17.56 -9.07
C LYS A 123 -8.94 19.00 -8.86
N VAL A 124 -8.48 19.67 -7.80
CA VAL A 124 -8.83 21.07 -7.53
C VAL A 124 -8.33 22.00 -8.65
N ILE A 125 -7.11 21.80 -9.14
CA ILE A 125 -6.56 22.60 -10.24
C ILE A 125 -7.37 22.38 -11.53
N ASP A 126 -7.73 21.13 -11.84
CA ASP A 126 -8.53 20.80 -13.01
C ASP A 126 -9.95 21.39 -12.91
N GLU A 127 -10.55 21.39 -11.73
CA GLU A 127 -11.84 22.05 -11.47
C GLU A 127 -11.76 23.57 -11.64
N ILE A 128 -10.68 24.21 -11.18
CA ILE A 128 -10.46 25.66 -11.36
C ILE A 128 -10.31 26.00 -12.85
N LYS A 129 -9.47 25.26 -13.58
CA LYS A 129 -9.28 25.44 -15.03
C LYS A 129 -10.59 25.24 -15.81
N LYS A 130 -11.38 24.24 -15.42
CA LYS A 130 -12.68 23.98 -16.05
C LYS A 130 -13.64 25.15 -15.84
N ARG A 131 -13.75 25.69 -14.61
CA ARG A 131 -14.57 26.87 -14.31
C ARG A 131 -14.12 28.12 -15.07
N GLU A 132 -12.83 28.35 -15.20
CA GLU A 132 -12.27 29.46 -15.99
C GLU A 132 -12.60 29.32 -17.50
N SER A 133 -12.54 28.10 -18.04
CA SER A 133 -12.90 27.82 -19.43
C SER A 133 -14.40 27.94 -19.72
N GLU A 134 -15.25 27.66 -18.74
CA GLU A 134 -16.70 27.82 -18.86
C GLU A 134 -17.09 29.30 -18.73
N SER A 135 -16.47 30.05 -17.81
CA SER A 135 -16.69 31.49 -17.63
C SER A 135 -16.27 32.33 -18.84
N SER A 136 -15.32 31.87 -19.65
CA SER A 136 -14.82 32.56 -20.84
C SER A 136 -15.63 32.27 -22.11
N ARG A 137 -16.50 31.25 -22.10
CA ARG A 137 -17.43 30.93 -23.21
C ARG A 137 -18.78 31.64 -23.11
N THR A 138 -19.10 32.22 -21.95
CA THR A 138 -20.35 32.95 -21.67
C THR A 138 -20.24 34.47 -21.80
N LYS A 139 -19.11 35.00 -22.28
CA LYS A 139 -18.94 36.41 -22.67
C LYS A 139 -18.78 36.50 -24.18
#